data_AF-A0A843LNF9-F1
#
_entry.id   AF-A0A843LNF9-F1
#
_cell.length_a   1.000
_cell.length_b   1.000
_cell.length_c   1.000
_cell.angle_alpha   90.00
_cell.angle_beta   90.00
_cell.angle_gamma   90.00
#
_symmetry.space_group_name_H-M   'P 1'
#
loop_
_entity.id
_entity.type
_entity.pdbx_description
1 polymer ?
#
loop_
_entity_poly.entity_id
_entity_poly.type
_entity_poly.pdbx_seq_one_letter_code
_entity_poly.pdbx_strand_id
1 'polypeptide(L)'
;DHKKVSDQLYAGYAEGVDLRGLVAIVGKDALSERDRGFLEFAEMFENRFVRQGKDEDRTIEESLDLGWDLLKDIPEEQLVRIDRELIQKYHPKYRKKAE
;
A
#
# COMPACT_ATOMS: atom_id res chain seq x y z
N ASP A 1 5.90 -8.92 10.97
CA ASP A 1 5.42 -8.41 9.67
C ASP A 1 6.15 -7.13 9.25
N HIS A 2 6.58 -6.28 10.18
CA HIS A 2 7.32 -5.02 9.95
C HIS A 2 8.23 -5.00 8.70
N LYS A 3 9.28 -5.83 8.64
CA LYS A 3 10.19 -5.84 7.47
C LYS A 3 9.45 -6.08 6.15
N LYS A 4 8.55 -7.07 6.13
CA LYS A 4 7.83 -7.50 4.92
C LYS A 4 6.86 -6.43 4.44
N VAL A 5 6.14 -5.80 5.38
CA VAL A 5 5.26 -4.65 5.08
C VAL A 5 6.09 -3.49 4.53
N SER A 6 7.21 -3.15 5.17
CA SER A 6 8.11 -2.10 4.67
C SER A 6 8.63 -2.40 3.25
N ASP A 7 9.09 -3.62 2.99
CA ASP A 7 9.59 -4.03 1.67
C ASP A 7 8.48 -3.91 0.60
N GLN A 8 7.25 -4.29 0.93
CA GLN A 8 6.11 -4.23 0.01
C GLN A 8 5.63 -2.79 -0.23
N LEU A 9 5.51 -1.97 0.81
CA LEU A 9 5.15 -0.56 0.69
C LEU A 9 6.16 0.19 -0.20
N TYR A 10 7.46 -0.05 0.02
CA TYR A 10 8.51 0.54 -0.79
C TYR A 10 8.38 0.17 -2.26
N ALA A 11 8.17 -1.11 -2.56
CA ALA A 11 8.06 -1.58 -3.93
C ALA A 11 6.80 -1.05 -4.63
N GLY A 12 5.65 -1.06 -3.95
CA GLY A 12 4.40 -0.53 -4.51
C GLY A 12 4.48 0.97 -4.76
N TYR A 13 5.17 1.72 -3.87
CA TYR A 13 5.33 3.15 -4.04
C TYR A 13 6.26 3.48 -5.21
N ALA A 14 7.39 2.77 -5.34
CA ALA A 14 8.30 2.92 -6.47
C ALA A 14 7.59 2.66 -7.81
N GLU A 15 6.81 1.58 -7.89
CA GLU A 15 6.04 1.25 -9.08
C GLU A 15 4.97 2.31 -9.41
N GLY A 16 4.23 2.79 -8.40
CA GLY A 16 3.26 3.85 -8.61
C GLY A 16 3.89 5.18 -9.05
N VAL A 17 5.10 5.50 -8.60
CA VAL A 17 5.85 6.68 -9.06
C VAL A 17 6.26 6.54 -10.53
N ASP A 18 6.77 5.38 -10.94
CA ASP A 18 7.13 5.13 -12.34
C ASP A 18 5.89 5.24 -13.26
N LEU A 19 4.74 4.74 -12.78
CA LEU A 19 3.47 4.81 -13.50
C LEU A 19 2.96 6.25 -13.68
N ARG A 20 3.29 7.20 -12.80
CA ARG A 20 2.96 8.63 -13.02
C ARG A 20 3.65 9.17 -14.28
N GLY A 21 4.89 8.76 -14.52
CA GLY A 21 5.61 9.11 -15.74
C GLY A 21 4.93 8.54 -16.98
N LEU A 22 4.48 7.29 -16.91
CA LEU A 22 3.74 6.65 -18.01
C LEU A 22 2.40 7.35 -18.27
N VAL A 23 1.63 7.67 -17.22
CA VAL A 23 0.36 8.40 -17.32
C VAL A 23 0.51 9.75 -18.01
N ALA A 24 1.60 10.49 -17.73
CA ALA A 24 1.86 11.76 -18.38
C ALA A 24 2.06 11.64 -19.91
N ILE A 25 2.43 10.45 -20.40
CA ILE A 25 2.67 10.17 -21.82
C ILE A 25 1.41 9.63 -22.50
N VAL A 26 0.76 8.60 -21.92
CA VAL A 26 -0.33 7.85 -22.57
C VAL A 26 -1.73 8.19 -22.06
N GLY A 27 -1.84 8.94 -20.97
CA GLY A 27 -3.10 9.24 -20.28
C GLY A 27 -3.54 8.16 -19.29
N LYS A 28 -4.32 8.54 -18.27
CA LYS A 28 -4.75 7.64 -17.18
C LYS A 28 -5.64 6.49 -17.68
N ASP A 29 -6.47 6.75 -18.68
CA ASP A 29 -7.44 5.78 -19.22
C ASP A 29 -6.77 4.61 -19.98
N ALA A 30 -5.51 4.77 -20.38
CA ALA A 30 -4.73 3.74 -21.06
C ALA A 30 -4.11 2.71 -20.08
N LEU A 31 -4.17 2.96 -18.77
CA LEU A 31 -3.61 2.06 -17.76
C LEU A 31 -4.47 0.81 -17.55
N SER A 32 -3.80 -0.32 -17.34
CA SER A 32 -4.44 -1.54 -16.86
C SER A 32 -5.06 -1.32 -15.47
N GLU A 33 -6.05 -2.14 -15.09
CA GLU A 33 -6.63 -2.11 -13.74
C GLU A 33 -5.56 -2.26 -12.64
N ARG A 34 -4.57 -3.13 -12.88
CA ARG A 34 -3.42 -3.33 -12.01
C ARG A 34 -2.64 -2.04 -11.81
N ASP A 35 -2.26 -1.40 -12.92
CA ASP A 35 -1.42 -0.20 -12.87
C ASP A 35 -2.17 0.99 -12.28
N ARG A 36 -3.49 1.08 -12.53
CA ARG A 36 -4.35 2.05 -11.83
C ARG A 36 -4.33 1.83 -10.31
N GLY A 37 -4.39 0.59 -9.86
CA GLY A 37 -4.27 0.26 -8.44
C GLY A 37 -2.95 0.72 -7.82
N PHE A 38 -1.81 0.52 -8.49
CA PHE A 38 -0.51 1.00 -8.01
C PHE A 38 -0.37 2.53 -8.05
N LEU A 39 -0.95 3.18 -9.04
CA LEU A 39 -0.99 4.64 -9.13
C LEU A 39 -1.77 5.25 -7.97
N GLU A 40 -2.96 4.70 -7.68
CA GLU A 40 -3.81 5.11 -6.55
C GLU A 40 -3.15 4.80 -5.21
N PHE A 41 -2.49 3.65 -5.08
CA PHE A 41 -1.70 3.31 -3.90
C PHE A 41 -0.63 4.35 -3.61
N ALA A 42 0.11 4.84 -4.63
CA ALA A 42 1.16 5.84 -4.41
C ALA A 42 0.61 7.17 -3.88
N GLU A 43 -0.55 7.62 -4.38
CA GLU A 43 -1.24 8.80 -3.87
C GLU A 43 -1.71 8.59 -2.41
N MET A 44 -2.28 7.43 -2.12
CA MET A 44 -2.74 7.08 -0.77
C MET A 44 -1.58 6.96 0.22
N PHE A 45 -0.43 6.43 -0.21
CA PHE A 45 0.78 6.33 0.58
C PHE A 45 1.28 7.72 1.00
N GLU A 46 1.38 8.67 0.06
CA GLU A 46 1.77 10.05 0.38
C GLU A 46 0.78 10.74 1.31
N ASN A 47 -0.53 10.57 1.05
CA ASN A 47 -1.57 11.31 1.76
C ASN A 47 -1.95 10.74 3.11
N ARG A 48 -1.67 9.45 3.37
CA ARG A 48 -2.05 8.79 4.62
C ARG A 48 -0.84 8.30 5.40
N PHE A 49 0.10 7.61 4.75
CA PHE A 49 1.27 7.05 5.44
C PHE A 49 2.31 8.13 5.75
N VAL A 50 2.76 8.86 4.73
CA VAL A 50 3.81 9.88 4.88
C VAL A 50 3.27 11.14 5.56
N ARG A 51 2.06 11.58 5.16
CA ARG A 51 1.42 12.74 5.77
C ARG A 51 0.99 12.41 7.20
N GLN A 52 1.60 13.10 8.14
CA GLN A 52 1.31 13.02 9.56
C GLN A 52 1.09 14.44 10.11
N GLY A 53 0.15 14.56 11.05
CA GLY A 53 -0.12 15.81 11.76
C GLY A 53 1.08 16.27 12.57
N LYS A 54 1.18 17.58 12.83
CA LYS A 54 2.29 18.15 13.60
C LYS A 54 2.41 17.54 15.01
N ASP A 55 1.27 17.27 15.64
CA ASP A 55 1.16 16.76 17.01
C ASP A 55 0.70 15.28 17.02
N GLU A 56 0.73 14.62 15.87
CA GLU A 56 0.39 13.21 15.75
C GLU A 56 1.63 12.38 16.09
N ASP A 57 1.52 11.47 17.06
CA ASP A 57 2.59 10.57 17.49
C ASP A 57 2.10 9.13 17.31
N ARG A 58 2.48 8.51 16.19
CA ARG A 58 2.07 7.16 15.84
C ARG A 58 3.00 6.13 16.48
N THR A 59 2.43 5.13 17.14
CA THR A 59 3.21 3.96 17.50
C THR A 59 3.60 3.16 16.26
N ILE A 60 4.55 2.23 16.43
CA ILE A 60 4.94 1.35 15.32
C ILE A 60 3.78 0.46 14.89
N GLU A 61 2.94 0.00 15.81
CA GLU A 61 1.75 -0.80 15.53
C GLU A 61 0.74 -0.02 14.70
N GLU A 62 0.47 1.24 15.05
CA GLU A 62 -0.43 2.11 14.28
C GLU A 62 0.10 2.34 12.86
N SER A 63 1.42 2.53 12.71
CA SER A 63 2.06 2.68 11.41
C SER A 63 1.96 1.40 10.57
N LEU A 64 2.13 0.23 11.18
CA LEU A 64 1.99 -1.06 10.49
C LEU A 64 0.55 -1.36 10.10
N ASP A 65 -0.40 -1.07 10.99
CA ASP A 65 -1.83 -1.21 10.72
C ASP A 65 -2.26 -0.29 9.57
N LEU A 66 -1.74 0.94 9.52
CA LEU A 66 -1.94 1.84 8.39
C LEU A 66 -1.32 1.31 7.09
N GLY A 67 -0.12 0.73 7.17
CA GLY A 67 0.53 0.07 6.03
C GLY A 67 -0.33 -1.06 5.47
N TRP A 68 -0.88 -1.91 6.33
CA TRP A 68 -1.80 -2.97 5.93
C TRP A 68 -3.11 -2.43 5.35
N ASP A 69 -3.64 -1.33 5.90
CA ASP A 69 -4.85 -0.69 5.36
C ASP A 69 -4.63 -0.09 3.97
N LEU A 70 -3.41 0.33 3.63
CA LEU A 70 -3.07 0.79 2.29
C LEU A 70 -2.86 -0.38 1.31
N LEU A 71 -2.23 -1.46 1.77
CA LEU A 71 -1.98 -2.63 0.94
C LEU A 71 -3.25 -3.39 0.56
N LYS A 72 -4.37 -3.18 1.26
CA LYS A 72 -5.66 -3.84 0.96
C LYS A 72 -6.23 -3.50 -0.41
N ASP A 73 -5.89 -2.32 -0.94
CA ASP A 73 -6.41 -1.82 -2.21
C ASP A 73 -5.64 -2.41 -3.40
N ILE A 74 -4.49 -3.04 -3.14
CA ILE A 74 -3.71 -3.79 -4.12
C ILE A 74 -4.20 -5.26 -4.13
N PRO A 75 -4.39 -5.88 -5.31
CA PRO A 75 -4.71 -7.31 -5.40
C PRO A 75 -3.68 -8.17 -4.67
N GLU A 76 -4.14 -9.18 -3.92
CA GLU A 76 -3.26 -10.03 -3.08
C GLU A 76 -2.18 -10.74 -3.90
N GLU A 77 -2.45 -11.05 -5.17
CA GLU A 77 -1.49 -11.68 -6.08
C GLU A 77 -0.28 -10.79 -6.36
N GLN A 78 -0.41 -9.48 -6.14
CA GLN A 78 0.65 -8.49 -6.30
C GLN A 78 1.44 -8.23 -5.01
N LEU A 79 1.01 -8.77 -3.86
CA LEU A 79 1.69 -8.67 -2.57
C LEU A 79 2.86 -9.67 -2.46
N VAL A 80 3.70 -9.72 -3.49
CA VAL A 80 4.73 -10.75 -3.69
C VAL A 80 5.88 -10.69 -2.67
N ARG A 81 6.02 -9.59 -1.92
CA ARG A 81 7.07 -9.43 -0.90
C ARG A 81 6.62 -9.81 0.50
N ILE A 82 5.35 -10.16 0.67
CA ILE A 82 4.78 -10.55 1.96
C ILE A 82 4.47 -12.04 1.94
N ASP A 83 4.94 -12.75 2.96
CA ASP A 83 4.69 -14.18 3.09
C ASP A 83 3.18 -14.44 3.30
N ARG A 84 2.64 -15.48 2.67
CA ARG A 84 1.19 -15.78 2.70
C ARG A 84 0.63 -15.93 4.11
N GLU A 85 1.42 -16.46 5.03
CA GLU A 85 1.07 -16.57 6.46
C GLU A 85 0.83 -15.21 7.11
N LEU A 86 1.64 -14.19 6.76
CA LEU A 86 1.48 -12.84 7.27
C LEU A 86 0.26 -12.16 6.66
N ILE A 87 0.00 -12.38 5.38
CA ILE A 87 -1.22 -11.89 4.72
C ILE A 87 -2.45 -12.45 5.45
N GLN A 88 -2.53 -13.76 5.66
CA GLN A 88 -3.67 -14.37 6.36
C GLN A 88 -3.83 -13.88 7.80
N LYS A 89 -2.72 -13.55 8.48
CA LYS A 89 -2.74 -13.13 9.88
C LYS A 89 -3.10 -11.65 10.08
N TYR A 90 -2.61 -10.77 9.21
CA TYR A 90 -2.64 -9.32 9.45
C TYR A 90 -3.43 -8.52 8.41
N HIS A 91 -3.62 -9.05 7.19
CA HIS A 91 -4.33 -8.33 6.14
C HIS A 91 -5.79 -8.07 6.56
N PRO A 92 -6.34 -6.85 6.36
CA PRO A 92 -7.67 -6.47 6.85
C PRO A 92 -8.81 -7.37 6.38
N LYS A 93 -8.66 -8.02 5.22
CA LYS A 93 -9.63 -8.99 4.69
C LYS A 93 -9.76 -10.26 5.53
N TYR A 94 -8.69 -10.68 6.21
CA TYR A 94 -8.63 -11.93 6.98
C TYR A 94 -8.64 -11.69 8.48
N ARG A 95 -8.09 -10.55 8.92
CA ARG A 95 -8.13 -10.13 10.32
C ARG A 95 -9.57 -9.74 10.67
N LYS A 96 -10.27 -10.59 11.42
CA LYS A 96 -11.50 -10.18 12.11
C LYS A 96 -11.14 -9.00 13.01
N LYS A 97 -11.66 -7.79 12.72
CA LYS A 97 -11.69 -6.74 13.74
C LYS A 97 -12.46 -7.33 14.92
N ALA A 98 -11.81 -7.44 16.08
CA ALA A 98 -12.55 -7.57 17.32
C ALA A 98 -13.37 -6.27 17.43
N GLU A 99 -14.70 -6.42 17.43
CA GLU A 99 -15.64 -5.32 17.70
C GLU A 99 -15.41 -4.72 19.09
#